data_AF-K1SFE3-F1
#
_entry.id   AF-K1SFE3-F1
#
_cell.length_a   1.000
_cell.length_b   1.000
_cell.length_c   1.000
_cell.angle_alpha   90.00
_cell.angle_beta   90.00
_cell.angle_gamma   90.00
#
_symmetry.space_group_name_H-M   'P 1'
#
loop_
_entity.id
_entity.type
_entity.pdbx_description
1 polymer ?
#
loop_
_entity_poly.entity_id
_entity_poly.type
_entity_poly.pdbx_seq_one_letter_code
_entity_poly.pdbx_strand_id
1 'polypeptide(L)'
;TYSRTYMLMDDFAKVLSIPDHCVMTEIMGSREVNTYNVYTSQLAAKIPGSVWFNTFEEVADYVVKNAEDGDLVLTLGCGDIYKAAHIMIDKLK
;
A
#
# COMPACT_ATOMS: atom_id res chain seq x y z
N THR A 1 12.69 -6.07 3.68
CA THR A 1 11.24 -5.96 3.42
C THR A 1 10.61 -7.31 3.10
N TYR A 2 11.06 -8.02 2.06
CA TYR A 2 10.49 -9.29 1.61
C TYR A 2 10.45 -10.36 2.69
N SER A 3 11.57 -10.63 3.38
CA SER A 3 11.63 -11.58 4.51
C SER A 3 10.59 -11.29 5.59
N ARG A 4 10.41 -10.02 5.95
CA ARG A 4 9.44 -9.61 6.97
C ARG A 4 8.00 -9.82 6.49
N THR A 5 7.70 -9.45 5.26
CA THR A 5 6.38 -9.70 4.66
C THR A 5 6.08 -11.20 4.58
N TYR A 6 7.07 -12.01 4.21
CA TYR A 6 6.94 -13.47 4.20
C TYR A 6 6.63 -14.04 5.59
N MET A 7 7.42 -13.66 6.60
CA MET A 7 7.26 -14.17 7.97
C MET A 7 5.95 -13.72 8.64
N LEU A 8 5.50 -12.50 8.36
CA LEU A 8 4.36 -11.87 9.02
C LEU A 8 3.17 -11.68 8.07
N MET A 9 3.07 -12.49 7.01
CA MET A 9 2.06 -12.32 5.96
C MET A 9 0.63 -12.25 6.51
N ASP A 10 0.28 -13.20 7.38
CA ASP A 10 -1.07 -13.28 7.95
C ASP A 10 -1.32 -12.18 8.99
N ASP A 11 -0.29 -11.77 9.73
CA ASP A 11 -0.39 -10.65 10.67
C ASP A 11 -0.60 -9.32 9.92
N PHE A 12 0.12 -9.11 8.80
CA PHE A 12 -0.11 -7.97 7.92
C PHE A 12 -1.53 -7.98 7.34
N ALA A 13 -1.99 -9.13 6.84
CA ALA A 13 -3.35 -9.25 6.31
C ALA A 13 -4.41 -8.89 7.38
N LYS A 14 -4.18 -9.30 8.63
CA LYS A 14 -5.08 -9.00 9.75
C LYS A 14 -5.11 -7.53 10.13
N VAL A 15 -3.98 -6.82 10.14
CA VAL A 15 -3.96 -5.41 10.55
C VAL A 15 -4.33 -4.46 9.42
N LEU A 16 -4.02 -4.84 8.17
CA LEU A 16 -4.36 -4.05 6.99
C LEU A 16 -5.81 -4.23 6.53
N SER A 17 -6.57 -5.11 7.18
CA SER A 17 -8.03 -5.19 7.03
C SER A 17 -8.81 -4.29 8.00
N ILE A 18 -8.11 -3.57 8.90
CA ILE A 18 -8.72 -2.60 9.81
C ILE A 18 -9.31 -1.36 9.09
N PRO A 19 -8.62 -0.70 8.13
CA PRO A 19 -9.20 0.44 7.43
C PRO A 19 -10.34 0.01 6.49
N ASP A 20 -11.31 0.90 6.27
CA ASP A 20 -12.41 0.67 5.33
C ASP A 20 -11.91 0.42 3.89
N HIS A 21 -10.84 1.13 3.52
CA HIS A 21 -10.17 0.98 2.23
C HIS A 21 -8.66 0.80 2.42
N CYS A 22 -8.14 -0.35 1.99
CA CYS A 22 -6.70 -0.64 2.00
C CYS A 22 -6.13 -0.52 0.58
N VAL A 23 -5.25 0.47 0.38
CA VAL A 23 -4.54 0.70 -0.88
C VAL A 23 -3.04 0.48 -0.65
N MET A 24 -2.44 -0.43 -1.42
CA MET A 24 -1.05 -0.83 -1.24
C MET A 24 -0.19 -0.52 -2.47
N THR A 25 1.12 -0.39 -2.24
CA THR A 25 2.11 -0.33 -3.32
C THR A 25 2.80 -1.68 -3.48
N GLU A 26 3.53 -1.88 -4.56
CA GLU A 26 4.50 -2.97 -4.65
C GLU A 26 5.48 -2.97 -3.47
N ILE A 27 5.98 -4.16 -3.11
CA ILE A 27 6.90 -4.33 -1.99
C ILE A 27 8.23 -3.72 -2.39
N MET A 28 8.58 -2.60 -1.78
CA MET A 28 9.89 -1.99 -1.97
C MET A 28 10.95 -2.77 -1.17
N GLY A 29 11.69 -3.63 -1.86
CA GLY A 29 12.75 -4.47 -1.30
C GLY A 29 13.86 -3.71 -0.58
N SER A 30 14.00 -2.41 -0.80
CA SER A 30 15.16 -1.62 -0.35
C SER A 30 16.45 -2.30 -0.83
N ARG A 31 17.25 -2.88 0.07
CA ARG A 31 18.48 -3.64 -0.25
C ARG A 31 18.28 -5.15 -0.39
N GLU A 32 17.06 -5.64 -0.15
CA GLU A 32 16.73 -7.07 -0.17
C GLU A 32 16.27 -7.50 -1.57
N VAL A 33 16.80 -8.64 -2.04
CA VAL A 33 16.34 -9.31 -3.26
C VAL A 33 15.19 -10.25 -2.89
N ASN A 34 14.14 -10.29 -3.71
CA ASN A 34 12.98 -11.14 -3.47
C ASN A 34 13.30 -12.62 -3.75
N THR A 35 13.96 -13.30 -2.81
CA THR A 35 14.20 -14.74 -2.86
C THR A 35 13.04 -15.57 -2.28
N TYR A 36 12.09 -14.90 -1.63
CA TYR A 36 10.92 -15.53 -0.99
C TYR A 36 9.72 -15.69 -1.95
N ASN A 37 9.80 -15.14 -3.17
CA ASN A 37 8.70 -15.07 -4.13
C ASN A 37 7.43 -14.46 -3.50
N VAL A 38 7.61 -13.41 -2.70
CA VAL A 38 6.52 -12.72 -2.00
C VAL A 38 6.19 -11.39 -2.69
N TYR A 39 4.91 -11.16 -2.96
CA TYR A 39 4.44 -10.00 -3.73
C TYR A 39 3.24 -9.35 -3.05
N THR A 40 3.05 -8.05 -3.25
CA THR A 40 1.87 -7.34 -2.69
C THR A 40 0.56 -7.98 -3.13
N SER A 41 0.50 -8.53 -4.36
CA SER A 41 -0.67 -9.25 -4.87
C SER A 41 -1.10 -10.42 -3.98
N GLN A 42 -0.16 -11.13 -3.36
CA GLN A 42 -0.46 -12.23 -2.44
C GLN A 42 -1.04 -11.73 -1.11
N LEU A 43 -0.59 -10.56 -0.65
CA LEU A 43 -1.14 -9.90 0.53
C LEU A 43 -2.55 -9.36 0.24
N ALA A 44 -2.73 -8.71 -0.92
CA ALA A 44 -4.03 -8.22 -1.37
C ALA A 44 -5.06 -9.34 -1.51
N ALA A 45 -4.66 -10.52 -2.00
CA ALA A 45 -5.53 -11.70 -2.07
C ALA A 45 -6.05 -12.16 -0.69
N LYS A 46 -5.37 -11.79 0.40
CA LYS A 46 -5.79 -12.10 1.78
C LYS A 46 -6.65 -11.00 2.41
N ILE A 47 -6.77 -9.82 1.79
CA ILE A 47 -7.50 -8.66 2.31
C ILE A 47 -8.62 -8.31 1.31
N PRO A 48 -9.85 -8.82 1.52
CA PRO A 48 -10.97 -8.53 0.64
C PRO A 48 -11.22 -7.03 0.49
N GLY A 49 -11.44 -6.56 -0.74
CA GLY A 49 -11.68 -5.14 -1.03
C GLY A 49 -10.42 -4.28 -1.10
N SER A 50 -9.24 -4.82 -0.75
CA SER A 50 -7.98 -4.11 -0.95
C SER A 50 -7.58 -4.03 -2.42
N VAL A 51 -6.82 -2.99 -2.76
CA VAL A 51 -6.23 -2.80 -4.09
C VAL A 51 -4.73 -2.55 -3.96
N TRP A 52 -4.00 -2.80 -5.04
CA TRP A 52 -2.56 -2.53 -5.08
C TRP A 52 -2.11 -2.04 -6.46
N PHE A 53 -1.05 -1.24 -6.46
CA PHE A 53 -0.49 -0.63 -7.66
C PHE A 53 1.05 -0.65 -7.65
N ASN A 54 1.67 -0.50 -8.81
CA ASN A 54 3.12 -0.60 -8.95
C ASN A 54 3.82 0.71 -8.60
N THR A 55 3.18 1.85 -8.87
CA THR A 55 3.78 3.18 -8.67
C THR A 55 3.01 4.02 -7.65
N PHE A 56 3.68 5.04 -7.11
CA PHE A 56 3.02 5.99 -6.22
C PHE A 56 2.03 6.89 -6.97
N GLU A 57 2.27 7.14 -8.25
CA GLU A 57 1.37 7.86 -9.13
C GLU A 57 0.04 7.12 -9.28
N GLU A 58 0.08 5.80 -9.54
CA GLU A 58 -1.12 4.97 -9.64
C GLU A 58 -1.88 4.90 -8.30
N VAL A 59 -1.16 4.77 -7.18
CA VAL A 59 -1.78 4.85 -5.84
C VAL A 59 -2.45 6.20 -5.62
N ALA A 60 -1.75 7.29 -5.92
CA ALA A 60 -2.28 8.63 -5.71
C ALA A 60 -3.49 8.91 -6.61
N ASP A 61 -3.45 8.48 -7.87
CA ASP A 61 -4.58 8.60 -8.79
C ASP A 61 -5.80 7.82 -8.30
N TYR A 62 -5.59 6.60 -7.79
CA TYR A 62 -6.67 5.82 -7.22
C TYR A 62 -7.27 6.51 -5.99
N VAL A 63 -6.43 6.93 -5.04
CA VAL A 63 -6.93 7.53 -3.79
C VAL A 63 -7.66 8.85 -4.08
N VAL A 64 -7.09 9.76 -4.87
CA VAL A 64 -7.72 11.05 -5.22
C VAL A 64 -9.05 10.85 -5.93
N LYS A 65 -9.18 9.79 -6.75
CA LYS A 65 -10.43 9.50 -7.46
C LYS A 65 -11.54 8.93 -6.57
N ASN A 66 -11.18 8.21 -5.51
CA ASN A 66 -12.15 7.44 -4.70
C ASN A 66 -12.38 8.02 -3.30
N ALA A 67 -11.51 8.90 -2.81
CA ALA A 67 -11.71 9.56 -1.53
C ALA A 67 -12.87 10.57 -1.61
N GLU A 68 -13.68 10.60 -0.56
CA GLU A 68 -14.84 11.48 -0.42
C GLU A 68 -14.63 12.53 0.68
N ASP A 69 -15.52 13.54 0.73
CA ASP A 69 -15.49 14.53 1.80
C ASP A 69 -15.71 13.86 3.16
N GLY A 70 -14.82 14.15 4.12
CA GLY A 70 -14.82 13.53 5.45
C GLY A 70 -13.90 12.30 5.58
N ASP A 71 -13.33 11.78 4.50
CA ASP A 71 -12.37 10.68 4.58
C ASP A 71 -11.02 11.09 5.19
N LEU A 72 -10.43 10.18 5.98
CA LEU A 72 -9.05 10.30 6.44
C LEU A 72 -8.14 9.39 5.63
N VAL A 73 -7.33 9.99 4.76
CA VAL A 73 -6.27 9.28 4.04
C VAL A 73 -5.00 9.22 4.88
N LEU A 74 -4.61 8.01 5.29
CA LEU A 74 -3.36 7.76 6.03
C LEU A 74 -2.34 7.04 5.14
N THR A 75 -1.23 7.70 4.79
CA THR A 75 -0.07 7.01 4.22
C THR A 75 0.77 6.40 5.32
N LEU A 76 0.94 5.08 5.29
CA LEU A 76 1.64 4.33 6.33
C LEU A 76 2.70 3.42 5.73
N GLY A 77 3.91 3.47 6.29
CA GLY A 77 5.01 2.59 5.90
C GLY A 77 6.36 3.24 6.12
N CYS A 78 7.42 2.49 5.84
CA CYS A 78 8.79 2.99 5.84
C CYS A 78 9.24 3.37 4.43
N GLY A 79 10.31 4.15 4.33
CA GLY A 79 10.87 4.58 3.06
C GLY A 79 10.04 5.70 2.44
N ASP A 80 9.69 5.54 1.16
CA ASP A 80 9.24 6.66 0.33
C ASP A 80 7.71 6.82 0.22
N ILE A 81 6.91 6.07 0.98
CA ILE A 81 5.44 6.14 0.88
C ILE A 81 4.88 7.55 1.18
N TYR A 82 5.60 8.36 1.97
CA TYR A 82 5.25 9.76 2.21
C TYR A 82 5.21 10.59 0.91
N LYS A 83 5.90 10.18 -0.15
CA LYS A 83 5.87 10.84 -1.47
C LYS A 83 4.50 10.70 -2.13
N ALA A 84 3.80 9.57 -1.93
CA ALA A 84 2.44 9.41 -2.42
C ALA A 84 1.51 10.49 -1.85
N ALA A 85 1.67 10.85 -0.57
CA ALA A 85 0.90 11.96 0.04
C ALA A 85 1.14 13.30 -0.65
N HIS A 86 2.40 13.61 -0.98
CA HIS A 86 2.74 14.84 -1.70
C HIS A 86 2.14 14.86 -3.11
N ILE A 87 2.22 13.72 -3.83
CA ILE A 87 1.60 13.58 -5.15
C ILE A 87 0.08 13.78 -5.08
N MET A 88 -0.59 13.21 -4.07
CA MET A 88 -2.02 13.41 -3.86
C MET A 88 -2.36 14.89 -3.61
N ILE A 89 -1.60 15.57 -2.76
CA ILE A 89 -1.78 17.00 -2.49
C ILE A 89 -1.58 17.83 -3.76
N ASP A 90 -0.56 17.54 -4.56
CA ASP A 90 -0.30 18.27 -5.80
C ASP A 90 -1.38 18.07 -6.86
N LYS A 91 -2.04 16.91 -6.89
CA LYS A 91 -3.17 16.61 -7.79
C LYS A 91 -4.48 17.30 -7.39
N LEU A 92 -4.62 17.68 -6.12
CA LEU A 92 -5.81 18.34 -5.57
C LEU A 92 -5.73 19.87 -5.63
N LYS A 93 -4.60 20.44 -6.09
CA LYS A 93 -4.44 21.88 -6.35
C LYS A 93 -5.07 22.27 -7.68
#